data_AF-A0A443SQH5-F1
#
_entry.id   AF-A0A443SQH5-F1
#
_cell.length_a   1.000
_cell.length_b   1.000
_cell.length_c   1.000
_cell.angle_alpha   90.00
_cell.angle_beta   90.00
_cell.angle_gamma   90.00
#
_symmetry.space_group_name_H-M   'P 1'
#
loop_
_entity.id
_entity.type
_entity.pdbx_description
1 polymer ?
#
loop_
_entity_poly.entity_id
_entity_poly.type
_entity_poly.pdbx_seq_one_letter_code
_entity_poly.pdbx_strand_id
1 'polypeptide(L)'
;EKDIPGLTDTTIPRRLGPKRANKIRKLFNLSKEDDVRQYVVRRPVPVKEGKKPKTKAPKIQRLITPQMLQRKRRRLAKKRQRAVKRRDQAAEYARLLAQRQKEAKEKKAEEARRRRSSASSGGKTASSSSA
;
A
#
# COMPACT_ATOMS: atom_id res chain seq x y z
N GLU A 1 -21.53 40.36 42.82
CA GLU A 1 -21.17 38.95 43.09
C GLU A 1 -19.81 38.96 43.77
N LYS A 2 -19.65 38.25 44.89
CA LYS A 2 -18.37 38.17 45.63
C LYS A 2 -17.74 36.81 45.35
N ASP A 3 -16.43 36.81 45.15
CA ASP A 3 -15.66 35.59 44.92
C ASP A 3 -15.71 34.65 46.14
N ILE A 4 -15.77 33.36 45.86
CA ILE A 4 -15.85 32.29 46.87
C ILE A 4 -14.43 31.84 47.22
N PRO A 5 -14.06 31.93 48.51
CA PRO A 5 -12.71 31.61 48.93
C PRO A 5 -12.36 30.15 48.65
N GLY A 6 -11.20 29.94 48.05
CA GLY A 6 -10.69 28.61 47.69
C GLY A 6 -11.23 28.00 46.39
N LEU A 7 -12.21 28.63 45.71
CA LEU A 7 -12.73 28.16 44.42
C LEU A 7 -12.45 29.14 43.28
N THR A 8 -12.86 30.40 43.43
CA THR A 8 -12.67 31.44 42.39
C THR A 8 -11.43 32.29 42.64
N ASP A 9 -10.88 32.25 43.84
CA ASP A 9 -9.70 33.03 44.25
C ASP A 9 -8.40 32.61 43.55
N THR A 10 -8.30 31.35 43.11
CA THR A 10 -7.05 30.81 42.53
C THR A 10 -7.28 30.25 41.14
N THR A 11 -6.54 30.79 40.15
CA THR A 11 -6.57 30.28 38.77
C THR A 11 -5.41 29.32 38.53
N ILE A 12 -5.69 28.03 38.35
CA ILE A 12 -4.66 27.03 38.02
C ILE A 12 -4.51 26.91 36.50
N PRO A 13 -3.37 27.29 35.90
CA PRO A 13 -3.18 27.21 34.47
C PRO A 13 -3.04 25.77 33.98
N ARG A 14 -3.45 25.52 32.73
CA ARG A 14 -3.29 24.20 32.11
C ARG A 14 -1.81 23.89 31.88
N ARG A 15 -1.31 22.85 32.54
CA ARG A 15 0.10 22.41 32.47
C ARG A 15 0.55 21.92 31.09
N LEU A 16 -0.37 21.38 30.27
CA LEU A 16 -0.05 20.76 28.98
C LEU A 16 -0.86 21.39 27.85
N GLY A 17 -0.17 21.69 26.74
CA GLY A 17 -0.78 22.15 25.52
C GLY A 17 -1.24 21.01 24.58
N PRO A 18 -1.95 21.36 23.50
CA PRO A 18 -2.38 20.37 22.51
C PRO A 18 -1.22 19.69 21.78
N LYS A 19 -1.34 18.37 21.52
CA LYS A 19 -0.34 17.56 20.80
C LYS A 19 -0.62 17.37 19.30
N ARG A 20 -1.88 17.50 18.87
CA ARG A 20 -2.28 17.26 17.47
C ARG A 20 -2.13 18.54 16.66
N ALA A 21 -1.58 18.45 15.44
CA ALA A 21 -1.36 19.60 14.57
C ALA A 21 -2.60 20.50 14.42
N ASN A 22 -3.78 19.92 14.11
CA ASN A 22 -5.01 20.70 13.95
C ASN A 22 -5.53 21.33 15.25
N LYS A 23 -5.20 20.77 16.43
CA LYS A 23 -5.56 21.42 17.71
C LYS A 23 -4.63 22.59 18.02
N ILE A 24 -3.35 22.50 17.64
CA ILE A 24 -2.39 23.60 17.76
C ILE A 24 -2.84 24.76 16.85
N ARG A 25 -3.21 24.47 15.59
CA ARG A 25 -3.75 25.48 14.67
C ARG A 25 -4.96 26.21 15.23
N LYS A 26 -5.93 25.48 15.77
CA LYS A 26 -7.13 26.09 16.39
C LYS A 26 -6.82 26.95 17.60
N LEU A 27 -5.82 26.60 18.40
CA LEU A 27 -5.48 27.32 19.62
C LEU A 27 -4.83 28.69 19.33
N PHE A 28 -4.01 28.76 18.28
CA PHE A 28 -3.29 29.98 17.88
C PHE A 28 -3.87 30.64 16.63
N ASN A 29 -5.07 30.23 16.20
CA ASN A 29 -5.73 30.72 14.98
C ASN A 29 -4.83 30.68 13.73
N LEU A 30 -3.97 29.66 13.62
CA LEU A 30 -3.03 29.51 12.51
C LEU A 30 -3.74 29.04 11.23
N SER A 31 -3.20 29.48 10.10
CA SER A 31 -3.54 28.94 8.78
C SER A 31 -2.99 27.52 8.60
N LYS A 32 -3.28 26.91 7.46
CA LYS A 32 -2.81 25.55 7.16
C LYS A 32 -1.34 25.54 6.73
N GLU A 33 -0.93 26.65 6.14
CA GLU A 33 0.37 26.97 5.56
C GLU A 33 1.42 27.17 6.65
N ASP A 34 1.01 27.68 7.83
CA ASP A 34 1.88 27.92 8.97
C ASP A 34 2.48 26.63 9.56
N ASP A 35 3.77 26.70 9.94
CA ASP A 35 4.44 25.59 10.61
C ASP A 35 4.11 25.52 12.11
N VAL A 36 3.23 24.57 12.45
CA VAL A 36 2.83 24.27 13.82
C VAL A 36 3.98 23.88 14.76
N ARG A 37 5.19 23.56 14.26
CA ARG A 37 6.34 23.18 15.10
C ARG A 37 6.84 24.31 15.97
N GLN A 38 6.72 25.55 15.51
CA GLN A 38 7.20 26.74 16.22
C GLN A 38 6.26 27.08 17.39
N TYR A 39 4.97 26.82 17.23
CA TYR A 39 3.91 27.20 18.18
C TYR A 39 3.58 26.11 19.21
N VAL A 40 4.46 25.12 19.42
CA VAL A 40 4.22 24.08 20.44
C VAL A 40 4.52 24.63 21.83
N VAL A 41 3.51 24.61 22.71
CA VAL A 41 3.69 24.95 24.13
C VAL A 41 4.70 24.00 24.78
N ARG A 42 5.82 24.57 25.26
CA ARG A 42 6.90 23.83 25.94
C ARG A 42 6.76 24.02 27.44
N ARG A 43 7.01 22.95 28.19
CA ARG A 43 7.02 22.99 29.66
C ARG A 43 8.46 23.07 30.17
N PRO A 44 8.80 23.98 31.09
CA PRO A 44 10.07 23.91 31.81
C PRO A 44 10.10 22.64 32.68
N VAL A 45 11.24 21.93 32.67
CA VAL A 45 11.48 20.80 33.56
C VAL A 45 12.21 21.34 34.79
N PRO A 46 11.87 20.88 36.01
CA PRO A 46 12.60 21.30 37.20
C PRO A 46 14.10 21.06 37.01
N VAL A 47 14.89 22.07 37.35
CA VAL A 47 16.34 22.05 37.21
C VAL A 47 16.89 21.03 38.19
N LYS A 48 17.65 20.05 37.68
CA LYS A 48 18.47 19.17 38.54
C LYS A 48 19.80 19.87 38.80
N GLU A 49 20.32 19.76 40.01
CA GLU A 49 21.56 20.40 40.44
C GLU A 49 22.69 20.25 39.40
N GLY A 50 23.33 21.37 39.07
CA GLY A 50 24.42 21.46 38.10
C GLY A 50 24.04 21.39 36.61
N LYS A 51 22.75 21.31 36.25
CA LYS A 51 22.31 21.21 34.83
C LYS A 51 21.59 22.47 34.37
N LYS A 52 21.83 22.87 33.11
CA LYS A 52 21.12 23.99 32.47
C LYS A 52 19.60 23.73 32.43
N PRO A 53 18.75 24.76 32.56
CA PRO A 53 17.30 24.62 32.47
C PRO A 53 16.91 24.03 31.11
N LYS A 54 16.04 23.01 31.13
CA LYS A 54 15.58 22.32 29.91
C LYS A 54 14.06 22.45 29.78
N THR A 55 13.60 22.65 28.56
CA THR A 55 12.17 22.61 28.22
C THR A 55 11.83 21.31 27.49
N LYS A 56 10.65 20.76 27.77
CA LYS A 56 10.10 19.58 27.07
C LYS A 56 8.87 19.98 26.27
N ALA A 57 8.77 19.45 25.06
CA ALA A 57 7.64 19.65 24.16
C ALA A 57 6.99 18.29 23.81
N PRO A 58 5.67 18.24 23.59
CA PRO A 58 5.03 17.04 23.06
C PRO A 58 5.47 16.78 21.62
N LYS A 59 5.69 15.50 21.27
CA LYS A 59 5.84 15.08 19.86
C LYS A 59 4.54 15.35 19.11
N ILE A 60 4.58 16.24 18.13
CA ILE A 60 3.38 16.60 17.36
C ILE A 60 2.84 15.39 16.60
N GLN A 61 1.54 15.13 16.74
CA GLN A 61 0.86 14.06 16.02
C GLN A 61 0.05 14.63 14.86
N ARG A 62 -0.09 13.82 13.79
CA ARG A 62 -0.81 14.18 12.55
C ARG A 62 -0.21 15.39 11.81
N LEU A 63 1.08 15.63 12.00
CA LEU A 63 1.84 16.53 11.14
C LEU A 63 2.14 15.83 9.80
N ILE A 64 2.02 16.56 8.71
CA ILE A 64 2.44 16.10 7.38
C ILE A 64 3.98 16.09 7.37
N THR A 65 4.58 14.92 7.21
CA THR A 65 6.05 14.77 7.17
C THR A 65 6.51 14.13 5.85
N PRO A 66 7.76 14.36 5.41
CA PRO A 66 8.32 13.73 4.21
C PRO A 66 8.19 12.21 4.25
N GLN A 67 8.41 11.59 5.42
CA GLN A 67 8.27 10.16 5.61
C GLN A 67 6.83 9.67 5.39
N MET A 68 5.82 10.44 5.83
CA MET A 68 4.41 10.13 5.56
C MET A 68 4.11 10.21 4.05
N LEU A 69 4.60 11.24 3.37
CA LEU A 69 4.46 11.40 1.91
C LEU A 69 5.12 10.23 1.16
N GLN A 70 6.33 9.84 1.56
CA GLN A 70 7.05 8.70 0.99
C GLN A 70 6.28 7.38 1.20
N ARG A 71 5.74 7.15 2.41
CA ARG A 71 4.91 5.96 2.69
C ARG A 71 3.66 5.94 1.81
N LYS A 72 3.03 7.10 1.55
CA LYS A 72 1.88 7.23 0.65
C LYS A 72 2.27 6.91 -0.80
N ARG A 73 3.36 7.48 -1.31
CA ARG A 73 3.92 7.19 -2.65
C ARG A 73 4.23 5.69 -2.80
N ARG A 74 4.92 5.10 -1.83
CA ARG A 74 5.24 3.66 -1.81
C ARG A 74 4.00 2.77 -1.86
N ARG A 75 2.93 3.13 -1.14
CA ARG A 75 1.66 2.38 -1.17
C ARG A 75 1.05 2.37 -2.58
N LEU A 76 1.03 3.52 -3.25
CA LEU A 76 0.52 3.65 -4.61
C LEU A 76 1.40 2.87 -5.61
N ALA A 77 2.71 2.98 -5.50
CA ALA A 77 3.65 2.23 -6.33
C ALA A 77 3.43 0.71 -6.20
N LYS A 78 3.31 0.19 -4.97
CA LYS A 78 3.02 -1.23 -4.74
C LYS A 78 1.69 -1.68 -5.35
N LYS A 79 0.64 -0.84 -5.32
CA LYS A 79 -0.63 -1.16 -5.98
C LYS A 79 -0.46 -1.26 -7.49
N ARG A 80 0.25 -0.32 -8.11
CA ARG A 80 0.55 -0.33 -9.56
C ARG A 80 1.38 -1.57 -9.94
N GLN A 81 2.44 -1.86 -9.19
CA GLN A 81 3.28 -3.05 -9.41
C GLN A 81 2.48 -4.35 -9.36
N ARG A 82 1.54 -4.49 -8.41
CA ARG A 82 0.66 -5.67 -8.34
C ARG A 82 -0.26 -5.80 -9.55
N ALA A 83 -0.79 -4.69 -10.06
CA ALA A 83 -1.64 -4.69 -11.24
C ALA A 83 -0.87 -5.09 -12.50
N VAL A 84 0.32 -4.49 -12.69
CA VAL A 84 1.24 -4.82 -13.80
C VAL A 84 1.62 -6.29 -13.75
N LYS A 85 2.11 -6.77 -12.59
CA LYS A 85 2.46 -8.19 -12.40
C LYS A 85 1.32 -9.13 -12.77
N ARG A 86 0.08 -8.84 -12.33
CA ARG A 86 -1.09 -9.68 -12.64
C ARG A 86 -1.37 -9.71 -14.15
N ARG A 87 -1.31 -8.56 -14.81
CA ARG A 87 -1.53 -8.46 -16.26
C ARG A 87 -0.47 -9.24 -17.03
N ASP A 88 0.79 -9.08 -16.64
CA ASP A 88 1.91 -9.72 -17.33
C ASP A 88 1.85 -11.25 -17.14
N GLN A 89 1.55 -11.74 -15.92
CA GLN A 89 1.32 -13.17 -15.65
C GLN A 89 0.14 -13.74 -16.45
N ALA A 90 -0.96 -12.99 -16.57
CA ALA A 90 -2.10 -13.41 -17.38
C ALA A 90 -1.75 -13.50 -18.87
N ALA A 91 -0.96 -12.55 -19.37
CA ALA A 91 -0.48 -12.56 -20.75
C ALA A 91 0.50 -13.73 -21.02
N GLU A 92 1.41 -14.01 -20.08
CA GLU A 92 2.31 -15.16 -20.16
C GLU A 92 1.54 -16.48 -20.17
N TYR A 93 0.56 -16.64 -19.28
CA TYR A 93 -0.27 -17.84 -19.23
C TYR A 93 -1.12 -18.01 -20.49
N ALA A 94 -1.69 -16.93 -21.04
CA ALA A 94 -2.43 -16.98 -22.30
C ALA A 94 -1.55 -17.41 -23.48
N ARG A 95 -0.29 -16.94 -23.55
CA ARG A 95 0.69 -17.38 -24.56
C ARG A 95 0.98 -18.88 -24.45
N LEU A 96 1.20 -19.37 -23.23
CA LEU A 96 1.45 -20.79 -22.99
C LEU A 96 0.24 -21.65 -23.40
N LEU A 97 -0.97 -21.23 -23.06
CA LEU A 97 -2.19 -21.92 -23.47
C LEU A 97 -2.33 -21.99 -24.99
N ALA A 98 -2.07 -20.89 -25.70
CA ALA A 98 -2.14 -20.86 -27.16
C ALA A 98 -1.15 -21.84 -27.81
N GLN A 99 0.09 -21.93 -27.28
CA GLN A 99 1.08 -22.91 -27.73
C GLN A 99 0.60 -24.35 -27.51
N ARG A 100 0.14 -24.69 -26.30
CA ARG A 100 -0.35 -26.04 -25.98
C ARG A 100 -1.58 -26.45 -26.80
N GLN A 101 -2.49 -25.52 -27.06
CA GLN A 101 -3.65 -25.79 -27.91
C GLN A 101 -3.24 -26.04 -29.37
N LYS A 102 -2.24 -25.33 -29.88
CA LYS A 102 -1.70 -25.54 -31.23
C LYS A 102 -1.05 -26.92 -31.35
N GLU A 103 -0.17 -27.27 -30.41
CA GLU A 103 0.48 -28.59 -30.35
C GLU A 103 -0.54 -29.73 -30.26
N ALA A 104 -1.59 -29.58 -29.43
CA ALA A 104 -2.64 -30.58 -29.30
C ALA A 104 -3.47 -30.75 -30.58
N LYS A 105 -3.75 -29.65 -31.29
CA LYS A 105 -4.43 -29.69 -32.60
C LYS A 105 -3.57 -30.39 -33.65
N GLU A 106 -2.27 -30.09 -33.68
CA GLU A 106 -1.31 -30.72 -34.61
C GLU A 106 -1.20 -32.23 -34.35
N LYS A 107 -1.04 -32.65 -33.09
CA LYS A 107 -1.04 -34.08 -32.70
C LYS A 107 -2.33 -34.80 -33.11
N LYS A 108 -3.49 -34.20 -32.85
CA LYS A 108 -4.79 -34.79 -33.23
C LYS A 108 -4.92 -34.91 -34.76
N ALA A 109 -4.42 -33.94 -35.52
CA ALA A 109 -4.41 -33.98 -36.97
C ALA A 109 -3.46 -35.07 -37.51
N GLU A 110 -2.29 -35.24 -36.88
CA GLU A 110 -1.34 -36.31 -37.21
C GLU A 110 -1.94 -37.70 -36.94
N GLU A 111 -2.56 -37.92 -35.78
CA GLU A 111 -3.24 -39.17 -35.46
C GLU A 111 -4.38 -39.47 -36.45
N ALA A 112 -5.16 -38.46 -36.83
CA ALA A 112 -6.21 -38.61 -37.83
C ALA A 112 -5.63 -38.98 -39.21
N ARG A 113 -4.51 -38.36 -39.62
CA ARG A 113 -3.80 -38.74 -40.85
C ARG A 113 -3.30 -40.19 -40.80
N ARG A 114 -2.71 -40.61 -39.67
CA ARG A 114 -2.23 -41.98 -39.46
C ARG A 114 -3.37 -43.00 -39.52
N ARG A 115 -4.53 -42.71 -38.90
CA ARG A 115 -5.72 -43.57 -39.00
C ARG A 115 -6.25 -43.67 -40.42
N ARG A 116 -6.23 -42.56 -41.17
CA ARG A 116 -6.72 -42.53 -42.56
C ARG A 116 -5.79 -43.31 -43.50
N SER A 117 -4.48 -43.21 -43.32
CA SER A 117 -3.51 -44.00 -44.09
C SER A 117 -3.61 -45.50 -43.75
N SER A 118 -3.75 -45.87 -42.49
CA SER A 118 -3.93 -47.29 -42.10
C SER A 118 -5.25 -47.89 -42.58
N ALA A 119 -6.33 -47.11 -42.63
CA ALA A 119 -7.61 -47.56 -43.18
C ALA A 119 -7.54 -47.79 -44.70
N SER A 120 -6.72 -47.00 -45.42
CA SER A 120 -6.53 -47.15 -46.87
C SER A 120 -5.66 -48.34 -47.28
N SER A 121 -4.74 -48.80 -46.42
CA SER A 121 -3.87 -49.95 -46.71
C SER A 121 -4.53 -51.30 -46.44
N GLY A 122 -5.51 -51.37 -45.52
CA GLY A 122 -6.24 -52.61 -45.20
C GLY A 122 -7.24 -53.08 -46.27
N GLY A 123 -7.61 -52.22 -47.23
CA GLY A 123 -8.54 -52.57 -48.31
C GLY A 123 -7.90 -53.21 -49.54
N LYS A 124 -6.57 -53.17 -49.69
CA LYS A 124 -5.86 -53.69 -50.87
C LYS A 124 -5.37 -55.13 -50.74
N THR A 125 -5.33 -55.70 -49.54
CA THR A 125 -4.82 -57.06 -49.30
C THR A 125 -5.90 -58.15 -49.40
N ALA A 126 -7.17 -57.79 -49.55
CA ALA A 126 -8.27 -58.76 -49.65
C ALA A 126 -8.60 -59.19 -51.10
N SER A 127 -7.99 -58.59 -52.12
CA SER A 127 -8.32 -58.85 -53.53
C SER A 127 -7.21 -59.56 -54.33
N SER A 128 -6.16 -60.08 -53.69
CA SER A 128 -5.02 -60.73 -54.37
C SER A 128 -4.79 -62.20 -53.99
N SER A 129 -5.77 -62.88 -53.40
CA SER A 129 -5.69 -64.31 -53.04
C SER A 129 -6.80 -65.13 -53.68
N SER A 130 -7.00 -64.94 -54.99
CA SER A 130 -7.90 -65.78 -55.81
C SER A 130 -7.34 -65.87 -57.23
N ALA A 131 -6.39 -66.77 -57.43
CA ALA A 131 -6.00 -67.36 -58.71
C ALA A 131 -5.48 -68.77 -58.43
#